data_AF-A0A9Q1G268-F1
#
_entry.id   AF-A0A9Q1G268-F1
#
_cell.length_a   1.000
_cell.length_b   1.000
_cell.length_c   1.000
_cell.angle_alpha   90.00
_cell.angle_beta   90.00
_cell.angle_gamma   90.00
#
_symmetry.space_group_name_H-M   'P 1'
#
loop_
_entity.id
_entity.type
_entity.pdbx_description
1 polymer ?
#
loop_
_entity_poly.entity_id
_entity_poly.type
_entity_poly.pdbx_seq_one_letter_code
_entity_poly.pdbx_strand_id
1 'polypeptide(L)'
;MGMSRPREAAAPRHFPQLNRELPDPQPRTIKAHLQWDMAGLLCGTKRRKQVSDLQEEGKNAINAPLQPSSTEVLPEDTLLEENAERTMLDPTSRDSPKFKELQMVLMDWINHELKDERIIVKDLEEDLYDGQVLQKLFEKLSGRKLNVAEVTQSEIGQKQKLQRVLETVNELLRPHGWAIEWSVDAIHSKSLVAIVYLLVALVVHFQAPIRLPEQVTVQVVVVKKREGILHTSHVTKGLTSTTEMMMGRFERDAFDTLLDHAPDKLNVVKKSLITFVNKHLNKLNLEVTELESQFADGVYLVLLMGLLEDYFVPLYNFFLTPESFEQKVHNVAFAFELMQDVGLKKPKARPEDVVNLKLKSTLRVLYNLFTNYKDAE
;
A
#
# COMPACT_ATOMS: atom_id res chain seq x y z
N MET A 1 -42.16 8.15 -63.51
CA MET A 1 -42.04 6.87 -62.78
C MET A 1 -42.03 7.17 -61.28
N GLY A 2 -42.95 6.53 -60.53
CA GLY A 2 -42.98 6.34 -59.06
C GLY A 2 -43.00 7.60 -58.18
N MET A 3 -44.15 8.20 -57.85
CA MET A 3 -45.12 7.89 -56.77
C MET A 3 -44.69 8.21 -55.33
N SER A 4 -45.60 8.92 -54.67
CA SER A 4 -45.49 9.74 -53.46
C SER A 4 -45.71 8.96 -52.14
N ARG A 5 -44.99 9.39 -51.08
CA ARG A 5 -45.34 9.65 -49.65
C ARG A 5 -46.58 8.96 -48.98
N PRO A 6 -46.73 8.99 -47.63
CA PRO A 6 -45.80 8.69 -46.52
C PRO A 6 -46.45 7.94 -45.31
N ARG A 7 -45.61 7.53 -44.33
CA ARG A 7 -45.81 7.31 -42.85
C ARG A 7 -47.14 6.77 -42.29
N GLU A 8 -47.04 5.68 -41.51
CA GLU A 8 -47.94 5.39 -40.38
C GLU A 8 -47.19 4.67 -39.23
N ALA A 9 -47.60 4.99 -37.99
CA ALA A 9 -46.97 4.63 -36.72
C ALA A 9 -47.43 3.26 -36.20
N ALA A 10 -46.53 2.52 -35.52
CA ALA A 10 -46.81 1.21 -34.96
C ALA A 10 -47.30 1.30 -33.50
N ALA A 11 -48.46 0.68 -33.22
CA ALA A 11 -49.06 0.46 -31.90
C ALA A 11 -48.69 -0.94 -31.34
N PRO A 12 -48.83 -1.19 -30.02
CA PRO A 12 -48.24 -2.34 -29.33
C PRO A 12 -49.12 -3.61 -29.39
N ARG A 13 -48.47 -4.79 -29.37
CA ARG A 13 -49.15 -6.09 -29.33
C ARG A 13 -49.31 -6.62 -27.89
N HIS A 14 -50.54 -7.09 -27.64
CA HIS A 14 -51.07 -7.73 -26.44
C HIS A 14 -50.33 -9.01 -25.99
N PHE A 15 -50.25 -9.20 -24.66
CA PHE A 15 -50.00 -10.48 -24.00
C PHE A 15 -51.33 -11.22 -23.73
N PRO A 16 -51.40 -12.56 -23.83
CA PRO A 16 -52.55 -13.34 -23.35
C PRO A 16 -52.44 -13.68 -21.86
N GLN A 17 -53.57 -13.59 -21.17
CA GLN A 17 -53.81 -13.99 -19.78
C GLN A 17 -53.97 -15.52 -19.66
N LEU A 18 -53.41 -16.12 -18.60
CA LEU A 18 -53.66 -17.51 -18.22
C LEU A 18 -54.49 -17.54 -16.93
N ASN A 19 -55.73 -18.02 -17.05
CA ASN A 19 -56.64 -18.34 -15.95
C ASN A 19 -56.47 -19.83 -15.55
N ARG A 20 -56.42 -20.14 -14.25
CA ARG A 20 -56.94 -21.41 -13.69
C ARG A 20 -57.12 -21.38 -12.15
N GLU A 21 -58.38 -21.15 -11.79
CA GLU A 21 -59.23 -21.73 -10.72
C GLU A 21 -58.63 -22.40 -9.47
N LEU A 22 -59.15 -21.96 -8.31
CA LEU A 22 -59.17 -22.61 -6.98
C LEU A 22 -60.28 -23.69 -6.87
N PRO A 23 -60.20 -24.56 -5.85
CA PRO A 23 -61.40 -24.93 -5.09
C PRO A 23 -61.24 -24.84 -3.55
N ASP A 24 -62.39 -24.63 -2.88
CA ASP A 24 -62.64 -24.52 -1.42
C ASP A 24 -63.63 -25.66 -0.99
N PRO A 25 -64.17 -25.81 0.26
CA PRO A 25 -63.59 -26.50 1.43
C PRO A 25 -64.46 -27.60 2.17
N GLN A 26 -63.89 -28.19 3.25
CA GLN A 26 -64.47 -28.84 4.49
C GLN A 26 -65.01 -30.31 4.48
N PRO A 27 -65.11 -31.06 5.64
CA PRO A 27 -65.22 -30.64 7.06
C PRO A 27 -64.42 -31.43 8.16
N ARG A 28 -64.59 -30.93 9.40
CA ARG A 28 -63.94 -31.20 10.70
C ARG A 28 -64.13 -32.60 11.31
N THR A 29 -63.20 -33.00 12.21
CA THR A 29 -63.56 -33.81 13.41
C THR A 29 -62.66 -33.47 14.61
N ILE A 30 -63.32 -33.35 15.76
CA ILE A 30 -62.84 -32.91 17.07
C ILE A 30 -62.22 -34.09 17.82
N LYS A 31 -61.11 -33.87 18.54
CA LYS A 31 -60.83 -34.42 19.89
C LYS A 31 -59.52 -33.84 20.46
N ALA A 32 -59.66 -32.83 21.31
CA ALA A 32 -58.62 -32.39 22.24
C ALA A 32 -59.16 -32.63 23.66
N HIS A 33 -58.54 -33.55 24.41
CA HIS A 33 -58.48 -33.52 25.88
C HIS A 33 -57.51 -34.61 26.38
N LEU A 34 -56.71 -34.25 27.39
CA LEU A 34 -55.78 -35.07 28.20
C LEU A 34 -54.37 -35.32 27.64
N GLN A 35 -53.51 -34.28 27.58
CA GLN A 35 -52.06 -34.49 27.71
C GLN A 35 -51.27 -33.20 28.06
N TRP A 36 -51.63 -32.47 29.12
CA TRP A 36 -50.93 -31.21 29.49
C TRP A 36 -50.55 -31.03 30.97
N ASP A 37 -50.44 -32.09 31.78
CA ASP A 37 -50.15 -31.93 33.23
C ASP A 37 -48.78 -32.46 33.73
N MET A 38 -47.80 -32.73 32.86
CA MET A 38 -46.47 -33.19 33.29
C MET A 38 -45.27 -32.36 32.79
N ALA A 39 -45.51 -31.18 32.19
CA ALA A 39 -44.43 -30.28 31.73
C ALA A 39 -44.11 -29.12 32.70
N GLY A 40 -45.00 -28.82 33.67
CA GLY A 40 -44.86 -27.67 34.57
C GLY A 40 -43.87 -27.84 35.73
N LEU A 41 -43.49 -29.08 36.09
CA LEU A 41 -42.68 -29.38 37.27
C LEU A 41 -41.16 -29.39 37.03
N LEU A 42 -40.70 -29.38 35.76
CA LEU A 42 -39.26 -29.39 35.41
C LEU A 42 -38.66 -27.98 35.17
N CYS A 43 -39.49 -26.95 35.03
CA CYS A 43 -39.03 -25.58 34.79
C CYS A 43 -38.63 -24.82 36.08
N GLY A 44 -39.15 -25.23 37.24
CA GLY A 44 -38.89 -24.57 38.53
C GLY A 44 -37.52 -24.85 39.15
N THR A 45 -36.93 -26.02 38.92
CA THR A 45 -35.64 -26.43 39.51
C THR A 45 -34.44 -25.83 38.77
N LYS A 46 -34.53 -25.62 37.45
CA LYS A 46 -33.47 -24.97 36.66
C LYS A 46 -33.29 -23.48 37.01
N ARG A 47 -34.38 -22.75 37.24
CA ARG A 47 -34.32 -21.34 37.65
C ARG A 47 -33.78 -21.14 39.07
N ARG A 48 -34.09 -22.02 40.02
CA ARG A 48 -33.53 -21.93 41.38
C ARG A 48 -32.01 -22.15 41.41
N LYS A 49 -31.49 -23.05 40.57
CA LYS A 49 -30.05 -23.31 40.51
C LYS A 49 -29.29 -22.13 39.91
N GLN A 50 -29.78 -21.56 38.80
CA GLN A 50 -29.21 -20.34 38.21
C GLN A 50 -29.24 -19.13 39.16
N VAL A 51 -30.31 -18.95 39.94
CA VAL A 51 -30.37 -17.85 40.91
C VAL A 51 -29.39 -18.06 42.07
N SER A 52 -29.18 -19.31 42.49
CA SER A 52 -28.18 -19.65 43.52
C SER A 52 -26.76 -19.40 43.03
N ASP A 53 -26.44 -19.82 41.81
CA ASP A 53 -25.12 -19.68 41.20
C ASP A 53 -24.76 -18.20 41.01
N LEU A 54 -25.71 -17.37 40.55
CA LEU A 54 -25.53 -15.91 40.41
C LEU A 54 -25.35 -15.20 41.76
N GLN A 55 -25.98 -15.71 42.83
CA GLN A 55 -25.88 -15.13 44.16
C GLN A 55 -24.58 -15.53 44.88
N GLU A 56 -24.00 -16.68 44.51
CA GLU A 56 -22.68 -17.13 44.96
C GLU A 56 -21.56 -16.40 44.20
N GLU A 57 -21.72 -16.19 42.89
CA GLU A 57 -20.85 -15.34 42.07
C GLU A 57 -20.82 -13.89 42.56
N GLY A 58 -22.01 -13.33 42.89
CA GLY A 58 -22.13 -12.00 43.48
C GLY A 58 -21.46 -11.87 44.85
N LYS A 59 -21.44 -12.94 45.67
CA LYS A 59 -20.72 -12.96 46.95
C LYS A 59 -19.20 -13.07 46.77
N ASN A 60 -18.73 -13.76 45.73
CA ASN A 60 -17.31 -13.84 45.41
C ASN A 60 -16.77 -12.53 44.82
N ALA A 61 -17.56 -11.79 44.05
CA ALA A 61 -17.16 -10.49 43.51
C ALA A 61 -16.97 -9.40 44.58
N ILE A 62 -17.74 -9.46 45.69
CA ILE A 62 -17.66 -8.47 46.77
C ILE A 62 -16.44 -8.69 47.69
N ASN A 63 -15.92 -9.92 47.77
CA ASN A 63 -14.85 -10.28 48.71
C ASN A 63 -13.45 -10.38 48.08
N ALA A 64 -13.29 -10.06 46.79
CA ALA A 64 -11.98 -10.07 46.14
C ALA A 64 -11.15 -8.83 46.58
N PRO A 65 -9.92 -9.00 47.10
CA PRO A 65 -9.07 -7.87 47.44
C PRO A 65 -8.75 -7.09 46.17
N LEU A 66 -8.87 -5.76 46.22
CA LEU A 66 -8.50 -4.83 45.14
C LEU A 66 -7.04 -5.08 44.71
N GLN A 67 -6.86 -5.87 43.66
CA GLN A 67 -5.64 -5.87 42.85
C GLN A 67 -5.84 -4.93 41.66
N PRO A 68 -4.81 -4.14 41.29
CA PRO A 68 -4.92 -3.18 40.21
C PRO A 68 -5.26 -3.88 38.90
N SER A 69 -6.17 -3.27 38.15
CA SER A 69 -6.76 -3.71 36.88
C SER A 69 -5.73 -4.32 35.93
N SER A 70 -5.65 -5.64 35.90
CA SER A 70 -5.07 -6.37 34.77
C SER A 70 -6.02 -6.21 33.59
N THR A 71 -5.49 -5.69 32.48
CA THR A 71 -6.13 -5.61 31.17
C THR A 71 -7.02 -6.84 30.92
N GLU A 72 -8.33 -6.64 30.81
CA GLU A 72 -9.27 -7.70 30.43
C GLU A 72 -8.95 -8.13 28.99
N VAL A 73 -8.12 -9.17 28.87
CA VAL A 73 -7.93 -9.92 27.63
C VAL A 73 -9.22 -10.71 27.41
N LEU A 74 -9.91 -10.46 26.29
CA LEU A 74 -11.14 -11.17 25.95
C LEU A 74 -10.88 -12.68 25.84
N PRO A 75 -11.85 -13.56 26.18
CA PRO A 75 -11.64 -15.01 26.15
C PRO A 75 -11.22 -15.56 24.78
N GLU A 76 -11.60 -14.88 23.69
CA GLU A 76 -11.20 -15.24 22.31
C GLU A 76 -9.70 -15.02 22.03
N ASP A 77 -9.02 -14.12 22.78
CA ASP A 77 -7.59 -13.86 22.65
C ASP A 77 -6.71 -14.95 23.31
N THR A 78 -7.31 -15.87 24.07
CA THR A 78 -6.60 -16.98 24.74
C THR A 78 -6.68 -18.32 23.99
N LEU A 79 -7.45 -18.40 22.90
CA LEU A 79 -7.63 -19.62 22.11
C LEU A 79 -6.55 -19.73 21.01
N LEU A 80 -5.28 -19.79 21.41
CA LEU A 80 -4.22 -20.21 20.50
C LEU A 80 -4.26 -21.74 20.36
N GLU A 81 -4.24 -22.23 19.11
CA GLU A 81 -4.00 -23.64 18.81
C GLU A 81 -2.56 -24.03 19.21
N GLU A 82 -2.31 -25.32 19.40
CA GLU A 82 -0.98 -25.80 19.81
C GLU A 82 0.05 -25.54 18.70
N ASN A 83 1.16 -24.89 19.05
CA ASN A 83 2.17 -24.32 18.15
C ASN A 83 1.73 -23.09 17.33
N ALA A 84 0.52 -22.55 17.56
CA ALA A 84 0.13 -21.29 16.96
C ALA A 84 0.92 -20.11 17.55
N GLU A 85 1.19 -19.13 16.70
CA GLU A 85 1.90 -17.89 17.02
C GLU A 85 1.01 -16.70 16.69
N ARG A 86 0.88 -15.76 17.62
CA ARG A 86 0.26 -14.46 17.38
C ARG A 86 1.23 -13.35 17.70
N THR A 87 1.30 -12.38 16.79
CA THR A 87 2.13 -11.18 16.95
C THR A 87 1.23 -9.99 17.16
N MET A 88 1.41 -9.29 18.28
CA MET A 88 0.66 -8.09 18.64
C MET A 88 1.62 -6.91 18.74
N LEU A 89 1.18 -5.74 18.32
CA LEU A 89 1.98 -4.52 18.46
C LEU A 89 2.01 -4.11 19.93
N ASP A 90 3.20 -3.82 20.47
CA ASP A 90 3.33 -3.31 21.83
C ASP A 90 2.66 -1.91 21.94
N PRO A 91 1.84 -1.63 22.98
CA PRO A 91 1.15 -0.35 23.12
C PRO A 91 2.09 0.86 23.07
N THR A 92 3.30 0.76 23.65
CA THR A 92 4.28 1.86 23.63
C THR A 92 4.77 2.16 22.22
N SER A 93 4.87 1.13 21.38
CA SER A 93 5.24 1.28 19.96
C SER A 93 4.08 1.80 19.12
N ARG A 94 2.84 1.43 19.46
CA ARG A 94 1.62 1.96 18.82
C ARG A 94 1.52 3.48 19.01
N ASP A 95 1.94 3.99 20.16
CA ASP A 95 1.93 5.42 20.46
C ASP A 95 3.17 6.20 20.00
N SER A 96 4.17 5.51 19.45
CA SER A 96 5.39 6.15 18.95
C SER A 96 5.09 7.21 17.86
N PRO A 97 5.58 8.45 18.00
CA PRO A 97 5.31 9.51 17.03
C PRO A 97 5.88 9.19 15.65
N LYS A 98 7.06 8.56 15.58
CA LYS A 98 7.67 8.12 14.30
C LYS A 98 6.83 7.05 13.60
N PHE A 99 6.22 6.15 14.37
CA PHE A 99 5.40 5.10 13.80
C PHE A 99 4.06 5.66 13.31
N LYS A 100 3.47 6.62 14.04
CA LYS A 100 2.28 7.36 13.59
C LYS A 100 2.56 8.18 12.32
N GLU A 101 3.72 8.85 12.24
CA GLU A 101 4.16 9.55 11.04
C GLU A 101 4.27 8.60 9.83
N LEU A 102 4.88 7.43 10.01
CA LEU A 102 4.98 6.42 8.94
C LEU A 102 3.59 5.97 8.46
N GLN A 103 2.66 5.70 9.37
CA GLN A 103 1.28 5.34 9.00
C GLN A 103 0.62 6.47 8.20
N MET A 104 0.78 7.72 8.64
CA MET A 104 0.20 8.88 7.98
C MET A 104 0.74 9.06 6.56
N VAL A 105 2.06 8.98 6.37
CA VAL A 105 2.71 9.05 5.05
C VAL A 105 2.22 7.92 4.13
N LEU A 106 2.04 6.70 4.65
CA LEU A 106 1.54 5.58 3.86
C LEU A 106 0.07 5.77 3.48
N MET A 107 -0.78 6.28 4.38
CA MET A 107 -2.18 6.59 4.07
C MET A 107 -2.29 7.69 3.01
N ASP A 108 -1.54 8.78 3.17
CA ASP A 108 -1.52 9.89 2.20
C ASP A 108 -1.08 9.41 0.81
N TRP A 109 -0.09 8.53 0.77
CA TRP A 109 0.35 7.88 -0.46
C TRP A 109 -0.76 7.07 -1.13
N ILE A 110 -1.39 6.14 -0.40
CA ILE A 110 -2.46 5.29 -0.95
C ILE A 110 -3.61 6.16 -1.46
N ASN A 111 -3.99 7.18 -0.68
CA ASN A 111 -5.03 8.14 -1.05
C ASN A 111 -4.67 8.92 -2.32
N HIS A 112 -3.41 9.31 -2.49
CA HIS A 112 -2.95 9.99 -3.69
C HIS A 112 -3.01 9.07 -4.92
N GLU A 113 -2.54 7.82 -4.80
CA GLU A 113 -2.51 6.85 -5.91
C GLU A 113 -3.91 6.44 -6.36
N LEU A 114 -4.85 6.32 -5.42
CA LEU A 114 -6.21 5.82 -5.66
C LEU A 114 -7.28 6.91 -5.74
N LYS A 115 -6.91 8.19 -5.77
CA LYS A 115 -7.84 9.33 -5.87
C LYS A 115 -8.78 9.22 -7.08
N ASP A 116 -8.27 8.74 -8.22
CA ASP A 116 -9.04 8.60 -9.47
C ASP A 116 -10.14 7.52 -9.33
N GLU A 117 -9.92 6.54 -8.45
CA GLU A 117 -10.86 5.47 -8.14
C GLU A 117 -11.82 5.85 -7.00
N ARG A 118 -11.70 7.08 -6.46
CA ARG A 118 -12.49 7.60 -5.33
C ARG A 118 -12.38 6.75 -4.06
N ILE A 119 -11.22 6.14 -3.86
CA ILE A 119 -10.91 5.38 -2.66
C ILE A 119 -10.23 6.31 -1.66
N ILE A 120 -10.69 6.30 -0.41
CA ILE A 120 -10.11 7.07 0.69
C ILE A 120 -9.92 6.13 1.88
N VAL A 121 -8.66 5.91 2.22
CA VAL A 121 -8.19 5.22 3.41
C VAL A 121 -8.10 6.22 4.57
N LYS A 122 -8.65 5.83 5.71
CA LYS A 122 -8.62 6.57 6.98
C LYS A 122 -7.93 5.78 8.08
N ASP A 123 -7.96 4.46 7.99
CA ASP A 123 -7.32 3.57 8.95
C ASP A 123 -6.75 2.33 8.24
N LEU A 124 -5.45 2.08 8.41
CA LEU A 124 -4.77 0.99 7.72
C LEU A 124 -5.28 -0.39 8.15
N GLU A 125 -5.65 -0.57 9.41
CA GLU A 125 -6.17 -1.85 9.93
C GLU A 125 -7.59 -2.10 9.43
N GLU A 126 -8.45 -1.07 9.42
CA GLU A 126 -9.86 -1.21 9.03
C GLU A 126 -10.10 -1.20 7.52
N ASP A 127 -9.26 -0.51 6.74
CA ASP A 127 -9.53 -0.34 5.30
C ASP A 127 -8.77 -1.35 4.41
N LEU A 128 -7.72 -2.01 4.91
CA LEU A 128 -6.89 -2.93 4.11
C LEU A 128 -7.11 -4.42 4.42
N TYR A 129 -7.75 -4.76 5.55
CA TYR A 129 -7.85 -6.15 6.03
C TYR A 129 -8.63 -7.09 5.11
N ASP A 130 -9.54 -6.55 4.30
CA ASP A 130 -10.37 -7.35 3.38
C ASP A 130 -9.70 -7.59 2.02
N GLY A 131 -8.57 -6.93 1.77
CA GLY A 131 -7.79 -7.01 0.53
C GLY A 131 -8.28 -6.14 -0.63
N GLN A 132 -9.36 -5.36 -0.49
CA GLN A 132 -9.91 -4.54 -1.57
C GLN A 132 -8.96 -3.40 -1.94
N VAL A 133 -8.55 -2.60 -0.95
CA VAL A 133 -7.65 -1.47 -1.18
C VAL A 133 -6.29 -1.97 -1.70
N LEU A 134 -5.78 -3.07 -1.13
CA LEU A 134 -4.53 -3.68 -1.55
C LEU A 134 -4.58 -4.16 -3.01
N GLN A 135 -5.70 -4.76 -3.43
CA GLN A 135 -5.90 -5.12 -4.84
C GLN A 135 -5.79 -3.87 -5.74
N LYS A 136 -6.58 -2.83 -5.45
CA LYS A 136 -6.63 -1.62 -6.29
C LYS A 136 -5.29 -0.92 -6.36
N LEU A 137 -4.62 -0.77 -5.23
CA LEU A 137 -3.27 -0.22 -5.14
C LEU A 137 -2.31 -1.01 -6.02
N PHE A 138 -2.30 -2.35 -5.90
CA PHE A 138 -1.40 -3.17 -6.71
C PHE A 138 -1.72 -3.11 -8.21
N GLU A 139 -2.99 -3.11 -8.60
CA GLU A 139 -3.39 -2.98 -10.00
C GLU A 139 -2.93 -1.64 -10.60
N LYS A 140 -3.06 -0.55 -9.84
CA LYS A 140 -2.60 0.79 -10.24
C LYS A 140 -1.09 0.84 -10.41
N LEU A 141 -0.34 0.32 -9.43
CA LEU A 141 1.13 0.37 -9.43
C LEU A 141 1.76 -0.55 -10.49
N SER A 142 1.21 -1.75 -10.66
CA SER A 142 1.75 -2.75 -11.60
C SER A 142 1.22 -2.59 -13.03
N GLY A 143 0.12 -1.86 -13.23
CA GLY A 143 -0.61 -1.82 -14.50
C GLY A 143 -1.29 -3.16 -14.87
N ARG A 144 -1.31 -4.14 -13.98
CA ARG A 144 -1.88 -5.48 -14.21
C ARG A 144 -3.21 -5.63 -13.51
N LYS A 145 -4.22 -6.19 -14.18
CA LYS A 145 -5.51 -6.52 -13.57
C LYS A 145 -5.44 -7.86 -12.84
N LEU A 146 -5.98 -7.91 -11.62
CA LEU A 146 -6.06 -9.14 -10.84
C LEU A 146 -7.41 -9.82 -11.06
N ASN A 147 -7.40 -11.14 -11.25
CA ASN A 147 -8.63 -11.93 -11.39
C ASN A 147 -9.20 -12.30 -10.01
N VAL A 148 -9.81 -11.31 -9.36
CA VAL A 148 -10.50 -11.45 -8.07
C VAL A 148 -11.87 -10.80 -8.15
N ALA A 149 -12.81 -11.26 -7.31
CA ALA A 149 -14.15 -10.68 -7.24
C ALA A 149 -14.09 -9.19 -6.85
N GLU A 150 -14.91 -8.33 -7.44
CA GLU A 150 -14.85 -6.88 -7.19
C GLU A 150 -15.22 -6.50 -5.76
N VAL A 151 -16.13 -7.24 -5.14
CA VAL A 151 -16.58 -7.04 -3.76
C VAL A 151 -16.70 -8.39 -3.07
N THR A 152 -16.24 -8.47 -1.82
CA THR A 152 -16.30 -9.68 -1.01
C THR A 152 -16.86 -9.35 0.37
N GLN A 153 -18.02 -9.93 0.71
CA GLN A 153 -18.70 -9.70 1.99
C GLN A 153 -18.44 -10.82 3.01
N SER A 154 -18.15 -12.03 2.54
CA SER A 154 -17.86 -13.18 3.41
C SER A 154 -16.40 -13.23 3.81
N GLU A 155 -16.13 -13.69 5.04
CA GLU A 155 -14.77 -13.90 5.55
C GLU A 155 -13.93 -14.78 4.61
N ILE A 156 -14.52 -15.88 4.13
CA ILE A 156 -13.88 -16.79 3.18
C ILE A 156 -13.54 -16.07 1.87
N GLY A 157 -14.43 -15.22 1.37
CA GLY A 157 -14.19 -14.43 0.15
C GLY A 157 -13.07 -13.41 0.32
N GLN A 158 -13.01 -12.75 1.48
CA GLN A 158 -11.94 -11.81 1.83
C GLN A 158 -10.59 -12.51 1.90
N LYS A 159 -10.50 -13.66 2.59
CA LYS A 159 -9.27 -14.46 2.66
C LYS A 159 -8.83 -14.97 1.29
N GLN A 160 -9.76 -15.42 0.43
CA GLN A 160 -9.44 -15.82 -0.95
C GLN A 160 -8.93 -14.66 -1.81
N LYS A 161 -9.53 -13.46 -1.66
CA LYS A 161 -9.06 -12.25 -2.33
C LYS A 161 -7.65 -11.90 -1.89
N LEU A 162 -7.41 -11.81 -0.58
CA LEU A 162 -6.09 -11.58 -0.02
C LEU A 162 -5.07 -12.61 -0.49
N GLN A 163 -5.43 -13.89 -0.50
CA GLN A 163 -4.55 -14.96 -0.99
C GLN A 163 -4.04 -14.65 -2.40
N ARG A 164 -4.95 -14.33 -3.34
CA ARG A 164 -4.56 -14.04 -4.73
C ARG A 164 -3.76 -12.73 -4.86
N VAL A 165 -4.14 -11.69 -4.12
CA VAL A 165 -3.40 -10.41 -4.10
C VAL A 165 -1.98 -10.64 -3.59
N LEU A 166 -1.83 -11.30 -2.45
CA LEU A 166 -0.54 -11.55 -1.82
C LEU A 166 0.33 -12.54 -2.60
N GLU A 167 -0.25 -13.56 -3.24
CA GLU A 167 0.48 -14.44 -4.17
C GLU A 167 1.14 -13.62 -5.27
N THR A 168 0.37 -12.76 -5.94
CA THR A 168 0.87 -11.93 -7.05
C THR A 168 1.93 -10.93 -6.57
N VAL A 169 1.72 -10.32 -5.41
CA VAL A 169 2.71 -9.42 -4.79
C VAL A 169 3.99 -10.19 -4.43
N ASN A 170 3.87 -11.38 -3.85
CA ASN A 170 5.02 -12.18 -3.45
C ASN A 170 5.82 -12.69 -4.65
N GLU A 171 5.15 -13.06 -5.75
CA GLU A 171 5.81 -13.41 -7.02
C GLU A 171 6.62 -12.24 -7.57
N LEU A 172 6.14 -11.00 -7.40
CA LEU A 172 6.86 -9.80 -7.80
C LEU A 172 8.04 -9.50 -6.87
N LEU A 173 7.86 -9.61 -5.55
CA LEU A 173 8.84 -9.17 -4.56
C LEU A 173 9.93 -10.21 -4.25
N ARG A 174 9.61 -11.51 -4.18
CA ARG A 174 10.58 -12.57 -3.82
C ARG A 174 11.81 -12.63 -4.72
N PRO A 175 11.71 -12.51 -6.06
CA PRO A 175 12.88 -12.50 -6.93
C PRO A 175 13.87 -11.36 -6.62
N HIS A 176 13.39 -10.29 -5.98
CA HIS A 176 14.18 -9.13 -5.58
C HIS A 176 14.68 -9.23 -4.13
N GLY A 177 14.61 -10.41 -3.50
CA GLY A 177 15.19 -10.68 -2.18
C GLY A 177 14.42 -10.11 -0.99
N TRP A 178 13.14 -9.77 -1.16
CA TRP A 178 12.31 -9.30 -0.06
C TRP A 178 11.99 -10.41 0.94
N ALA A 179 12.19 -10.12 2.23
CA ALA A 179 11.67 -10.94 3.32
C ALA A 179 10.15 -10.71 3.42
N ILE A 180 9.38 -11.80 3.39
CA ILE A 180 7.92 -11.75 3.45
C ILE A 180 7.49 -11.80 4.91
N GLU A 181 7.10 -10.65 5.45
CA GLU A 181 6.68 -10.46 6.85
C GLU A 181 5.14 -10.36 7.00
N TRP A 182 4.40 -10.78 5.98
CA TRP A 182 2.94 -10.74 5.92
C TRP A 182 2.35 -12.07 5.45
N SER A 183 1.12 -12.33 5.87
CA SER A 183 0.32 -13.48 5.43
C SER A 183 -1.15 -13.07 5.31
N VAL A 184 -1.97 -13.92 4.68
CA VAL A 184 -3.42 -13.70 4.60
C VAL A 184 -4.01 -13.55 5.99
N ASP A 185 -3.69 -14.47 6.91
CA ASP A 185 -4.22 -14.41 8.27
C ASP A 185 -3.71 -13.19 9.03
N ALA A 186 -2.46 -12.76 8.84
CA ALA A 186 -1.93 -11.57 9.50
C ALA A 186 -2.65 -10.29 9.03
N ILE A 187 -2.89 -10.13 7.73
CA ILE A 187 -3.59 -8.95 7.20
C ILE A 187 -5.07 -8.99 7.57
N HIS A 188 -5.72 -10.14 7.41
CA HIS A 188 -7.15 -10.31 7.71
C HIS A 188 -7.45 -10.14 9.21
N SER A 189 -6.53 -10.56 10.08
CA SER A 189 -6.59 -10.29 11.53
C SER A 189 -6.13 -8.88 11.92
N LYS A 190 -6.01 -7.97 10.95
CA LYS A 190 -5.68 -6.56 11.16
C LYS A 190 -4.32 -6.33 11.82
N SER A 191 -3.32 -7.15 11.52
CA SER A 191 -1.97 -6.91 12.00
C SER A 191 -1.38 -5.67 11.31
N LEU A 192 -1.42 -4.52 11.99
CA LEU A 192 -0.86 -3.27 11.48
C LEU A 192 0.61 -3.42 11.06
N VAL A 193 1.39 -4.22 11.79
CA VAL A 193 2.80 -4.46 11.47
C VAL A 193 2.94 -5.17 10.13
N ALA A 194 2.14 -6.21 9.87
CA ALA A 194 2.17 -6.92 8.59
C ALA A 194 1.72 -6.02 7.42
N ILE A 195 0.68 -5.22 7.65
CA ILE A 195 0.17 -4.25 6.67
C ILE A 195 1.23 -3.21 6.33
N VAL A 196 1.89 -2.62 7.34
CA VAL A 196 2.96 -1.63 7.13
C VAL A 196 4.16 -2.25 6.42
N TYR A 197 4.57 -3.49 6.76
CA TYR A 197 5.65 -4.17 6.04
C TYR A 197 5.35 -4.33 4.55
N LEU A 198 4.13 -4.78 4.22
CA LEU A 198 3.69 -4.92 2.85
C LEU A 198 3.71 -3.58 2.10
N LEU A 199 3.14 -2.53 2.71
CA LEU A 199 3.09 -1.21 2.09
C LEU A 199 4.48 -0.61 1.88
N VAL A 200 5.37 -0.70 2.86
CA VAL A 200 6.77 -0.26 2.71
C VAL A 200 7.45 -1.02 1.58
N ALA A 201 7.25 -2.34 1.48
CA ALA A 201 7.81 -3.12 0.40
C ALA A 201 7.32 -2.66 -0.98
N LEU A 202 6.02 -2.35 -1.11
CA LEU A 202 5.43 -1.82 -2.35
C LEU A 202 5.96 -0.42 -2.69
N VAL A 203 6.02 0.49 -1.72
CA VAL A 203 6.57 1.84 -1.90
C VAL A 203 7.98 1.78 -2.46
N VAL A 204 8.83 0.97 -1.83
CA VAL A 204 10.24 0.88 -2.23
C VAL A 204 10.36 0.16 -3.57
N HIS A 205 9.56 -0.89 -3.81
CA HIS A 205 9.59 -1.64 -5.07
C HIS A 205 9.18 -0.84 -6.29
N PHE A 206 8.08 -0.11 -6.18
CA PHE A 206 7.59 0.73 -7.27
C PHE A 206 8.24 2.12 -7.29
N GLN A 207 9.23 2.36 -6.42
CA GLN A 207 9.92 3.65 -6.28
C GLN A 207 8.93 4.82 -6.16
N ALA A 208 7.89 4.62 -5.34
CA ALA A 208 6.81 5.60 -5.21
C ALA A 208 7.36 6.98 -4.80
N PRO A 209 6.75 8.08 -5.30
CA PRO A 209 7.23 9.44 -5.10
C PRO A 209 6.93 9.97 -3.68
N ILE A 210 7.23 9.19 -2.63
CA ILE A 210 7.00 9.53 -1.23
C ILE A 210 8.26 9.37 -0.39
N ARG A 211 8.39 10.15 0.68
CA ARG A 211 9.54 10.05 1.59
C ARG A 211 9.13 9.32 2.86
N LEU A 212 9.60 8.07 3.00
CA LEU A 212 9.38 7.31 4.23
C LEU A 212 10.22 7.87 5.38
N PRO A 213 9.69 7.95 6.61
CA PRO A 213 10.49 8.21 7.80
C PRO A 213 11.56 7.14 7.99
N GLU A 214 12.78 7.56 8.32
CA GLU A 214 13.92 6.64 8.42
C GLU A 214 14.05 5.99 9.80
N GLN A 215 14.57 4.76 9.81
CA GLN A 215 14.89 3.99 11.01
C GLN A 215 13.70 3.82 11.98
N VAL A 216 12.50 3.60 11.44
CA VAL A 216 11.31 3.32 12.25
C VAL A 216 11.40 1.87 12.73
N THR A 217 11.37 1.70 14.05
CA THR A 217 11.36 0.40 14.73
C THR A 217 10.16 0.32 15.65
N VAL A 218 9.61 -0.87 15.82
CA VAL A 218 8.50 -1.16 16.72
C VAL A 218 8.78 -2.41 17.53
N GLN A 219 8.34 -2.44 18.78
CA GLN A 219 8.30 -3.67 19.57
C GLN A 219 7.00 -4.42 19.31
N VAL A 220 7.13 -5.72 19.11
CA VAL A 220 6.00 -6.63 18.98
C VAL A 220 6.07 -7.70 20.05
N VAL A 221 4.91 -8.04 20.60
CA VAL A 221 4.72 -9.12 21.55
C VAL A 221 4.33 -10.36 20.76
N VAL A 222 5.18 -11.38 20.82
CA VAL A 222 4.96 -12.67 20.18
C VAL A 222 4.53 -13.65 21.26
N VAL A 223 3.31 -14.17 21.12
CA VAL A 223 2.73 -15.18 22.00
C VAL A 223 2.67 -16.51 21.26
N LYS A 224 3.33 -17.54 21.80
CA LYS A 224 3.36 -18.90 21.26
C LYS A 224 2.82 -19.89 22.27
N LYS A 225 1.88 -20.74 21.86
CA LYS A 225 1.45 -21.85 22.71
C LYS A 225 2.33 -23.08 22.46
N ARG A 226 3.03 -23.55 23.49
CA ARG A 226 3.80 -24.80 23.46
C ARG A 226 3.43 -25.65 24.65
N GLU A 227 3.07 -26.91 24.42
CA GLU A 227 2.70 -27.87 25.47
C GLU A 227 1.58 -27.34 26.39
N GLY A 228 0.61 -26.64 25.81
CA GLY A 228 -0.48 -25.99 26.56
C GLY A 228 -0.10 -24.69 27.27
N ILE A 229 1.17 -24.28 27.29
CA ILE A 229 1.66 -23.06 27.98
C ILE A 229 1.89 -21.93 26.97
N LEU A 230 1.37 -20.74 27.28
CA LEU A 230 1.63 -19.51 26.52
C LEU A 230 3.01 -18.97 26.88
N HIS A 231 3.89 -18.90 25.88
CA HIS A 231 5.19 -18.29 25.94
C HIS A 231 5.13 -16.90 25.29
N THR A 232 5.43 -15.86 26.07
CA THR A 232 5.44 -14.48 25.60
C THR A 232 6.88 -14.01 25.41
N SER A 233 7.17 -13.37 24.28
CA SER A 233 8.46 -12.77 23.99
C SER A 233 8.30 -11.42 23.33
N HIS A 234 9.20 -10.47 23.62
CA HIS A 234 9.24 -9.18 22.96
C HIS A 234 10.30 -9.22 21.86
N VAL A 235 9.92 -8.81 20.65
CA VAL A 235 10.79 -8.76 19.48
C VAL A 235 10.77 -7.35 18.92
N THR A 236 11.95 -6.78 18.65
CA THR A 236 12.04 -5.49 17.96
C THR A 236 12.06 -5.72 16.46
N LYS A 237 11.12 -5.12 15.74
CA LYS A 237 10.98 -5.19 14.28
C LYS A 237 11.32 -3.83 13.65
N GLY A 238 12.26 -3.82 12.70
CA GLY A 238 12.61 -2.64 11.91
C GLY A 238 11.72 -2.54 10.68
N LEU A 239 10.91 -1.48 10.59
CA LEU A 239 9.96 -1.24 9.51
C LEU A 239 10.60 -0.49 8.34
N THR A 240 11.43 0.52 8.64
CA THR A 240 12.19 1.28 7.65
C THR A 240 13.67 1.32 8.03
N SER A 241 14.52 1.50 7.02
CA SER A 241 15.95 1.77 7.20
C SER A 241 16.29 3.17 6.65
N THR A 242 17.55 3.46 6.37
CA THR A 242 17.93 4.66 5.60
C THR A 242 17.40 4.56 4.17
N THR A 243 17.07 5.70 3.57
CA THR A 243 16.56 5.77 2.19
C THR A 243 17.51 5.07 1.21
N GLU A 244 18.82 5.23 1.39
CA GLU A 244 19.84 4.58 0.56
C GLU A 244 19.81 3.05 0.64
N MET A 245 19.63 2.48 1.84
CA MET A 245 19.57 1.02 2.00
C MET A 245 18.27 0.42 1.48
N MET A 246 17.15 1.15 1.54
CA MET A 246 15.88 0.70 0.98
C MET A 246 15.94 0.74 -0.55
N MET A 247 16.45 1.82 -1.14
CA MET A 247 16.55 1.95 -2.59
C MET A 247 17.70 1.14 -3.21
N GLY A 248 18.76 0.84 -2.45
CA GLY A 248 19.88 0.00 -2.89
C GLY A 248 19.58 -1.49 -3.04
N ARG A 249 18.35 -1.95 -2.73
CA ARG A 249 17.89 -3.33 -2.96
C ARG A 249 17.48 -3.59 -4.42
N PHE A 250 17.27 -2.54 -5.21
CA PHE A 250 16.96 -2.66 -6.64
C PHE A 250 18.25 -2.56 -7.42
N GLU A 251 18.57 -3.65 -8.16
CA GLU A 251 19.78 -3.88 -8.97
C GLU A 251 20.91 -2.91 -8.65
N ARG A 252 21.89 -3.36 -7.84
CA ARG A 252 23.15 -2.64 -7.72
C ARG A 252 23.72 -2.44 -9.12
N ASP A 253 23.64 -1.22 -9.63
CA ASP A 253 24.14 -0.93 -10.96
C ASP A 253 25.66 -0.75 -10.90
N ALA A 254 26.32 -0.69 -12.06
CA ALA A 254 27.74 -0.45 -12.12
C ALA A 254 28.14 0.85 -11.39
N PHE A 255 27.20 1.80 -11.26
CA PHE A 255 27.38 3.05 -10.53
C PHE A 255 27.50 2.84 -9.02
N ASP A 256 26.71 1.93 -8.44
CA ASP A 256 26.79 1.53 -7.03
C ASP A 256 28.15 0.94 -6.69
N THR A 257 28.63 0.02 -7.54
CA THR A 257 29.95 -0.60 -7.34
C THR A 257 31.09 0.41 -7.50
N LEU A 258 30.98 1.35 -8.45
CA LEU A 258 31.96 2.42 -8.66
C LEU A 258 32.02 3.38 -7.47
N LEU A 259 30.87 3.77 -6.92
CA LEU A 259 30.79 4.64 -5.74
C LEU A 259 31.39 3.99 -4.49
N ASP A 260 31.08 2.71 -4.26
CA ASP A 260 31.47 2.01 -3.03
C ASP A 260 32.95 1.58 -3.04
N HIS A 261 33.51 1.22 -4.20
CA HIS A 261 34.80 0.54 -4.29
C HIS A 261 35.85 1.26 -5.16
N ALA A 262 35.50 2.35 -5.85
CA ALA A 262 36.41 3.05 -6.76
C ALA A 262 36.23 4.58 -6.79
N PRO A 263 36.45 5.28 -5.67
CA PRO A 263 36.29 6.74 -5.58
C PRO A 263 37.17 7.51 -6.58
N ASP A 264 38.35 6.98 -6.92
CA ASP A 264 39.23 7.60 -7.93
C ASP A 264 38.60 7.55 -9.33
N LYS A 265 37.91 6.47 -9.67
CA LYS A 265 37.18 6.34 -10.95
C LYS A 265 35.96 7.25 -10.99
N LEU A 266 35.30 7.47 -9.85
CA LEU A 266 34.18 8.41 -9.75
C LEU A 266 34.61 9.83 -10.15
N ASN A 267 35.77 10.30 -9.68
CA ASN A 267 36.28 11.62 -10.04
C ASN A 267 36.56 11.76 -11.55
N VAL A 268 37.02 10.67 -12.19
CA VAL A 268 37.17 10.65 -13.66
C VAL A 268 35.82 10.73 -14.36
N VAL A 269 34.82 9.99 -13.89
CA VAL A 269 33.45 10.06 -14.42
C VAL A 269 32.87 11.47 -14.26
N LYS A 270 32.99 12.09 -13.08
CA LYS A 270 32.55 13.46 -12.83
C LYS A 270 33.18 14.44 -13.83
N LYS A 271 34.50 14.39 -14.01
CA LYS A 271 35.20 15.23 -14.99
C LYS A 271 34.68 15.00 -16.41
N SER A 272 34.47 13.75 -16.82
CA SER A 272 33.92 13.42 -18.14
C SER A 272 32.51 13.99 -18.33
N LEU A 273 31.65 13.90 -17.31
CA LEU A 273 30.29 14.44 -17.35
C LEU A 273 30.30 15.97 -17.38
N ILE A 274 31.16 16.63 -16.60
CA ILE A 274 31.33 18.09 -16.66
C ILE A 274 31.74 18.52 -18.07
N THR A 275 32.74 17.86 -18.67
CA THR A 275 33.18 18.16 -20.03
C THR A 275 32.04 17.98 -21.04
N PHE A 276 31.27 16.89 -20.93
CA PHE A 276 30.11 16.64 -21.79
C PHE A 276 29.05 17.73 -21.64
N VAL A 277 28.61 18.02 -20.42
CA VAL A 277 27.57 19.03 -20.16
C VAL A 277 28.02 20.40 -20.66
N ASN A 278 29.25 20.82 -20.35
CA ASN A 278 29.78 22.11 -20.78
C ASN A 278 29.96 22.21 -22.29
N LYS A 279 30.20 21.10 -23.01
CA LYS A 279 30.19 21.09 -24.48
C LYS A 279 28.87 21.65 -25.04
N HIS A 280 27.75 21.37 -24.37
CA HIS A 280 26.43 21.84 -24.78
C HIS A 280 26.07 23.16 -24.09
N LEU A 281 26.11 23.24 -22.77
CA LEU A 281 25.65 24.42 -22.00
C LEU A 281 26.48 25.69 -22.27
N ASN A 282 27.75 25.59 -22.66
CA ASN A 282 28.54 26.75 -23.06
C ASN A 282 27.97 27.45 -24.31
N LYS A 283 27.19 26.76 -25.15
CA LYS A 283 26.46 27.39 -26.28
C LYS A 283 25.47 28.47 -25.79
N LEU A 284 25.05 28.41 -24.52
CA LEU A 284 24.18 29.37 -23.85
C LEU A 284 24.93 30.25 -22.83
N ASN A 285 26.28 30.23 -22.83
CA ASN A 285 27.13 30.89 -21.82
C ASN A 285 26.87 30.41 -20.38
N LEU A 286 26.48 29.14 -20.22
CA LEU A 286 26.30 28.50 -18.92
C LEU A 286 27.45 27.52 -18.68
N GLU A 287 28.14 27.66 -17.56
CA GLU A 287 29.24 26.79 -17.15
C GLU A 287 28.89 26.00 -15.90
N VAL A 288 29.18 24.70 -15.95
CA VAL A 288 29.05 23.77 -14.85
C VAL A 288 30.43 23.42 -14.31
N THR A 289 30.64 23.71 -13.03
CA THR A 289 31.83 23.38 -12.25
C THR A 289 31.54 22.28 -11.23
N GLU A 290 30.31 22.20 -10.73
CA GLU A 290 29.88 21.30 -9.65
C GLU A 290 28.57 20.57 -10.01
N LEU A 291 28.66 19.25 -10.19
CA LEU A 291 27.50 18.40 -10.51
C LEU A 291 26.60 18.18 -9.28
N GLU A 292 27.13 18.39 -8.08
CA GLU A 292 26.46 18.20 -6.81
C GLU A 292 25.29 19.16 -6.60
N SER A 293 25.40 20.39 -7.14
CA SER A 293 24.50 21.49 -6.79
C SER A 293 23.83 22.14 -8.01
N GLN A 294 24.53 22.31 -9.12
CA GLN A 294 24.05 23.15 -10.24
C GLN A 294 22.91 22.54 -11.07
N PHE A 295 22.56 21.28 -10.83
CA PHE A 295 21.41 20.62 -11.47
C PHE A 295 20.19 20.49 -10.56
N ALA A 296 20.32 20.90 -9.29
CA ALA A 296 19.28 20.67 -8.27
C ALA A 296 18.01 21.49 -8.49
N ASP A 297 18.07 22.56 -9.27
CA ASP A 297 16.93 23.39 -9.62
C ASP A 297 16.21 22.95 -10.92
N GLY A 298 16.77 21.94 -11.61
CA GLY A 298 16.27 21.38 -12.85
C GLY A 298 16.46 22.26 -14.10
N VAL A 299 16.86 23.52 -13.97
CA VAL A 299 16.96 24.46 -15.11
C VAL A 299 18.01 23.98 -16.10
N TYR A 300 19.19 23.61 -15.61
CA TYR A 300 20.27 23.12 -16.45
C TYR A 300 19.93 21.79 -17.11
N LEU A 301 19.12 20.92 -16.48
CA LEU A 301 18.66 19.68 -17.09
C LEU A 301 17.71 19.95 -18.26
N VAL A 302 16.75 20.86 -18.09
CA VAL A 302 15.78 21.22 -19.14
C VAL A 302 16.50 21.85 -20.33
N LEU A 303 17.41 22.81 -20.08
CA LEU A 303 18.18 23.46 -21.13
C LEU A 303 19.12 22.49 -21.85
N LEU A 304 19.78 21.59 -21.10
CA LEU A 304 20.62 20.56 -21.68
C LEU A 304 19.81 19.65 -22.61
N MET A 305 18.61 19.22 -22.23
CA MET A 305 17.74 18.42 -23.10
C MET A 305 17.38 19.14 -24.40
N GLY A 306 16.99 20.41 -24.34
CA GLY A 306 16.72 21.20 -25.55
C GLY A 306 17.92 21.31 -26.47
N LEU A 307 19.12 21.46 -25.92
CA LEU A 307 20.37 21.52 -26.70
C LEU A 307 20.80 20.18 -27.31
N LEU A 308 20.51 19.06 -26.64
CA LEU A 308 20.86 17.72 -27.14
C LEU A 308 19.99 17.30 -28.33
N GLU A 309 18.75 17.77 -28.36
CA GLU A 309 17.75 17.42 -29.37
C GLU A 309 17.50 18.56 -30.37
N ASP A 310 18.27 19.64 -30.26
CA ASP A 310 18.21 20.83 -31.12
C ASP A 310 16.80 21.46 -31.21
N TYR A 311 16.10 21.53 -30.07
CA TYR A 311 14.82 22.22 -29.97
C TYR A 311 14.78 23.24 -28.83
N PHE A 312 13.92 24.24 -29.00
CA PHE A 312 13.66 25.23 -27.97
C PHE A 312 12.60 24.73 -27.00
N VAL A 313 12.91 24.74 -25.70
CA VAL A 313 11.94 24.46 -24.64
C VAL A 313 11.22 25.77 -24.27
N PRO A 314 9.89 25.87 -24.42
CA PRO A 314 9.17 27.08 -24.07
C PRO A 314 9.31 27.44 -22.58
N LEU A 315 9.66 28.70 -22.30
CA LEU A 315 9.89 29.21 -20.94
C LEU A 315 8.66 29.18 -20.03
N TYR A 316 7.46 28.99 -20.58
CA TYR A 316 6.24 28.85 -19.78
C TYR A 316 6.02 27.43 -19.25
N ASN A 317 6.79 26.44 -19.72
CA ASN A 317 6.67 25.03 -19.28
C ASN A 317 7.50 24.71 -18.03
N PHE A 318 8.48 25.56 -17.70
CA PHE A 318 9.38 25.37 -16.57
C PHE A 318 9.75 26.72 -15.92
N PHE A 319 10.22 26.68 -14.69
CA PHE A 319 10.59 27.88 -13.94
C PHE A 319 12.08 28.18 -14.18
N LEU A 320 12.40 29.33 -14.80
CA LEU A 320 13.79 29.73 -15.04
C LEU A 320 14.53 30.13 -13.75
N THR A 321 13.78 30.63 -12.77
CA THR A 321 14.28 31.04 -11.45
C THR A 321 13.42 30.40 -10.36
N PRO A 322 13.54 29.08 -10.14
CA PRO A 322 12.69 28.37 -9.19
C PRO A 322 13.12 28.70 -7.74
N GLU A 323 12.18 29.23 -6.96
CA GLU A 323 12.40 29.62 -5.56
C GLU A 323 11.94 28.53 -4.60
N SER A 324 10.83 27.84 -4.92
CA SER A 324 10.26 26.81 -4.06
C SER A 324 10.79 25.41 -4.38
N PHE A 325 10.76 24.52 -3.37
CA PHE A 325 11.08 23.11 -3.57
C PHE A 325 10.21 22.46 -4.65
N GLU A 326 8.91 22.77 -4.67
CA GLU A 326 7.95 22.27 -5.66
C GLU A 326 8.29 22.73 -7.08
N GLN A 327 8.70 23.99 -7.27
CA GLN A 327 9.12 24.50 -8.59
C GLN A 327 10.37 23.77 -9.11
N LYS A 328 11.33 23.47 -8.22
CA LYS A 328 12.53 22.69 -8.58
C LYS A 328 12.17 21.25 -8.96
N VAL A 329 11.31 20.61 -8.18
CA VAL A 329 10.80 19.26 -8.47
C VAL A 329 10.06 19.23 -9.80
N HIS A 330 9.22 20.22 -10.08
CA HIS A 330 8.53 20.39 -11.36
C HIS A 330 9.52 20.44 -12.53
N ASN A 331 10.55 21.28 -12.44
CA ASN A 331 11.57 21.39 -13.51
C ASN A 331 12.29 20.06 -13.78
N VAL A 332 12.71 19.35 -12.72
CA VAL A 332 13.39 18.06 -12.88
C VAL A 332 12.44 16.99 -13.44
N ALA A 333 11.20 16.95 -12.97
CA ALA A 333 10.18 16.04 -13.49
C ALA A 333 9.92 16.31 -14.98
N PHE A 334 9.78 17.57 -15.36
CA PHE A 334 9.61 17.99 -16.74
C PHE A 334 10.80 17.60 -17.63
N ALA A 335 12.04 17.75 -17.15
CA ALA A 335 13.21 17.26 -17.87
C ALA A 335 13.16 15.73 -18.10
N PHE A 336 12.62 14.95 -17.15
CA PHE A 336 12.46 13.50 -17.32
C PHE A 336 11.33 13.13 -18.28
N GLU A 337 10.30 13.95 -18.41
CA GLU A 337 9.27 13.81 -19.45
C GLU A 337 9.89 14.05 -20.82
N LEU A 338 10.64 15.14 -21.01
CA LEU A 338 11.37 15.43 -22.24
C LEU A 338 12.30 14.28 -22.66
N MET A 339 12.99 13.64 -21.71
CA MET A 339 13.82 12.46 -21.97
C MET A 339 13.01 11.27 -22.49
N GLN A 340 11.82 11.04 -21.95
CA GLN A 340 10.96 9.94 -22.37
C GLN A 340 10.32 10.20 -23.74
N ASP A 341 9.96 11.45 -24.02
CA ASP A 341 9.35 11.85 -25.30
C ASP A 341 10.28 11.61 -26.48
N VAL A 342 11.59 11.72 -26.27
CA VAL A 342 12.63 11.41 -27.28
C VAL A 342 13.06 9.94 -27.29
N GLY A 343 12.40 9.10 -26.49
CA GLY A 343 12.60 7.64 -26.48
C GLY A 343 13.70 7.14 -25.55
N LEU A 344 14.27 7.98 -24.68
CA LEU A 344 15.20 7.50 -23.66
C LEU A 344 14.46 6.70 -22.60
N LYS A 345 15.18 5.74 -21.97
CA LYS A 345 14.65 5.06 -20.80
C LYS A 345 14.41 6.08 -19.69
N LYS A 346 13.22 6.02 -19.09
CA LYS A 346 12.86 6.83 -17.91
C LYS A 346 13.98 6.76 -16.87
N PRO A 347 14.51 7.90 -16.40
CA PRO A 347 15.53 7.90 -15.37
C PRO A 347 15.09 7.12 -14.12
N LYS A 348 15.98 6.28 -13.58
CA LYS A 348 15.75 5.56 -12.31
C LYS A 348 15.75 6.48 -11.09
N ALA A 349 16.27 7.71 -11.23
CA ALA A 349 16.31 8.71 -10.18
C ALA A 349 14.94 9.35 -10.00
N ARG A 350 14.58 9.70 -8.76
CA ARG A 350 13.40 10.53 -8.49
C ARG A 350 13.73 12.02 -8.64
N PRO A 351 12.78 12.85 -9.11
CA PRO A 351 12.99 14.29 -9.18
C PRO A 351 13.39 14.90 -7.83
N GLU A 352 12.73 14.48 -6.75
CA GLU A 352 13.04 14.99 -5.40
C GLU A 352 14.46 14.65 -4.95
N ASP A 353 15.03 13.54 -5.41
CA ASP A 353 16.39 13.15 -5.04
C ASP A 353 17.43 14.08 -5.67
N VAL A 354 17.20 14.49 -6.92
CA VAL A 354 18.07 15.47 -7.61
C VAL A 354 17.99 16.83 -6.90
N VAL A 355 16.77 17.27 -6.56
CA VAL A 355 16.54 18.54 -5.84
C VAL A 355 17.15 18.53 -4.44
N ASN A 356 17.16 17.38 -3.76
CA ASN A 356 17.79 17.19 -2.45
C ASN A 356 19.30 16.93 -2.52
N LEU A 357 19.97 17.25 -3.63
CA LEU A 357 21.42 17.18 -3.78
C LEU A 357 21.99 15.75 -3.63
N LYS A 358 21.19 14.72 -3.94
CA LYS A 358 21.70 13.35 -3.97
C LYS A 358 22.56 13.16 -5.22
N LEU A 359 23.86 13.35 -5.06
CA LEU A 359 24.87 13.26 -6.13
C LEU A 359 24.68 12.01 -7.01
N LYS A 360 24.43 10.86 -6.41
CA LYS A 360 24.22 9.58 -7.11
C LYS A 360 23.05 9.64 -8.10
N SER A 361 21.95 10.29 -7.72
CA SER A 361 20.78 10.48 -8.59
C SER A 361 21.11 11.40 -9.75
N THR A 362 21.78 12.53 -9.49
CA THR A 362 22.22 13.46 -10.53
C THR A 362 23.18 12.80 -11.52
N LEU A 363 24.18 12.07 -11.03
CA LEU A 363 25.15 11.39 -11.87
C LEU A 363 24.51 10.30 -12.75
N ARG A 364 23.52 9.55 -12.24
CA ARG A 364 22.79 8.55 -13.04
C ARG A 364 22.02 9.20 -14.19
N VAL A 365 21.37 10.33 -13.94
CA VAL A 365 20.65 11.09 -14.98
C VAL A 365 21.64 11.57 -16.05
N LEU A 366 22.72 12.25 -15.64
CA LEU A 366 23.70 12.80 -16.58
C LEU A 366 24.47 11.70 -17.33
N TYR A 367 24.75 10.58 -16.68
CA TYR A 367 25.41 9.45 -17.33
C TYR A 367 24.51 8.80 -18.40
N ASN A 368 23.20 8.69 -18.14
CA ASN A 368 22.24 8.23 -19.15
C ASN A 368 22.29 9.14 -20.39
N LEU A 369 22.25 10.46 -20.20
CA LEU A 369 22.40 11.41 -21.31
C LEU A 369 23.75 11.24 -22.00
N PHE A 370 24.87 11.22 -21.26
CA PHE A 370 26.19 11.02 -21.83
C PHE A 370 26.26 9.75 -22.69
N THR A 371 25.74 8.62 -22.23
CA THR A 371 25.82 7.37 -23.00
C THR A 371 25.03 7.40 -24.31
N ASN A 372 23.93 8.16 -24.37
CA ASN A 372 23.10 8.27 -25.57
C ASN A 372 23.55 9.40 -26.51
N TYR A 373 24.21 10.45 -25.99
CA TYR A 373 24.58 11.64 -26.75
C TYR A 373 26.08 11.96 -26.79
N LYS A 374 26.96 11.07 -26.30
CA LYS A 374 28.42 11.30 -26.34
C LYS A 374 28.97 11.60 -27.74
N ASP A 375 28.30 11.09 -28.78
CA ASP A 375 28.69 11.25 -30.17
C ASP A 375 27.88 12.35 -30.89
N ALA A 376 26.94 13.00 -30.19
CA ALA A 376 26.16 14.12 -30.73
C ALA A 376 27.02 15.39 -30.81
N GLU A 377 26.99 16.09 -31.95
CA GLU A 377 27.87 17.23 -32.24
C GLU A 377 27.51 18.53 -31.50
#